data_AF-A0A521TP92-F1
#
_entry.id   AF-A0A521TP92-F1
#
_cell.length_a   1.000
_cell.length_b   1.000
_cell.length_c   1.000
_cell.angle_alpha   90.00
_cell.angle_beta   90.00
_cell.angle_gamma   90.00
#
_symmetry.space_group_name_H-M   'P 1'
#
loop_
_entity.id
_entity.type
_entity.pdbx_description
1 polymer ?
#
loop_
_entity_poly.entity_id
_entity_poly.type
_entity_poly.pdbx_seq_one_letter_code
_entity_poly.pdbx_strand_id
1 'polypeptide(L)'
;VPLVDSVAEHASTTIQQSFFFHSILMIFAGLGIWLIVKNHQIKNSSFIKNDMILFSLIFGLIGIYVSSAFVRLEVFASLSLIILSSIGLSLLVKEILKNNTESKKFKNLIIKFSFLVGIIILLVIPISFPSNSNWVTAAKTPLTILNGGTAYPVSTNDWLESMEWIKTNTPKDAVIASWWDYGYWISTLGQRATIADNSTIHTNTIENLAKMLMNSPEEGWQMLRDMQADYVIVFVSGQRLAVDNEDQALYVLQGGGDESKKQWFIRIAEEPLTQYLQSDGITGTDYFWNDTLLGKMFPFTPLAYINFQTNEQSATYQPGFTPIYVKDIKYTSDSDGPLRLVHASPSFDAEKGQPIIGVFIYEVNKDFVPTN
;
A
#
# COMPACT_ATOMS: atom_id res chain seq x y z
N VAL A 1 8.36 -15.81 5.85
CA VAL A 1 7.90 -15.72 7.26
C VAL A 1 6.74 -14.75 7.24
N PRO A 2 5.53 -15.13 7.70
CA PRO A 2 4.32 -14.35 7.43
C PRO A 2 4.43 -12.85 7.71
N LEU A 3 5.05 -12.46 8.84
CA LEU A 3 5.27 -11.05 9.17
C LEU A 3 6.18 -10.33 8.16
N VAL A 4 7.30 -10.95 7.75
CA VAL A 4 8.22 -10.37 6.75
C VAL A 4 7.55 -10.28 5.39
N ASP A 5 6.79 -11.31 5.01
CA ASP A 5 6.11 -11.39 3.71
C ASP A 5 4.92 -10.42 3.63
N SER A 6 4.39 -9.96 4.78
CA SER A 6 3.28 -9.01 4.86
C SER A 6 3.65 -7.58 4.44
N VAL A 7 4.94 -7.24 4.46
CA VAL A 7 5.42 -5.92 4.06
C VAL A 7 5.42 -5.82 2.54
N ALA A 8 4.57 -4.96 1.98
CA ALA A 8 4.39 -4.82 0.54
C ALA A 8 5.70 -4.53 -0.22
N GLU A 9 6.64 -3.81 0.41
CA GLU A 9 7.93 -3.47 -0.20
C GLU A 9 8.90 -4.66 -0.33
N HIS A 10 8.64 -5.78 0.36
CA HIS A 10 9.37 -7.04 0.25
C HIS A 10 8.82 -7.96 -0.86
N ALA A 11 7.77 -7.54 -1.58
CA ALA A 11 7.34 -8.24 -2.77
C ALA A 11 8.41 -8.17 -3.86
N SER A 12 8.48 -9.19 -4.72
CA SER A 12 9.35 -9.18 -5.88
C SER A 12 8.89 -8.14 -6.89
N THR A 13 9.85 -7.49 -7.55
CA THR A 13 9.56 -6.44 -8.51
C THR A 13 8.97 -7.04 -9.79
N THR A 14 7.81 -6.56 -10.20
CA THR A 14 7.22 -6.93 -11.50
C THR A 14 7.80 -6.07 -12.63
N ILE A 15 7.78 -6.59 -13.85
CA ILE A 15 8.22 -5.84 -15.05
C ILE A 15 7.40 -4.55 -15.21
N GLN A 16 6.10 -4.59 -14.90
CA GLN A 16 5.24 -3.42 -14.99
C GLN A 16 5.67 -2.32 -14.01
N GLN A 17 6.00 -2.68 -12.76
CA GLN A 17 6.52 -1.73 -11.77
C GLN A 17 7.87 -1.16 -12.19
N SER A 18 8.82 -2.02 -12.59
CA SER A 18 10.15 -1.54 -13.00
C SER A 18 10.08 -0.62 -14.23
N PHE A 19 9.23 -0.95 -15.21
CA PHE A 19 8.96 -0.08 -16.35
C PHE A 19 8.27 1.22 -15.93
N PHE A 20 7.34 1.17 -14.97
CA PHE A 20 6.73 2.37 -14.42
C PHE A 20 7.79 3.26 -13.76
N PHE A 21 8.71 2.72 -12.96
CA PHE A 21 9.73 3.54 -12.27
C PHE A 21 10.79 4.12 -13.20
N HIS A 22 11.19 3.40 -14.24
CA HIS A 22 12.39 3.74 -15.03
C HIS A 22 12.11 4.08 -16.50
N SER A 23 11.02 3.55 -17.06
CA SER A 23 10.54 3.84 -18.42
C SER A 23 11.66 3.84 -19.48
N ILE A 24 11.74 4.90 -20.29
CA ILE A 24 12.70 5.09 -21.37
C ILE A 24 14.17 5.01 -20.93
N LEU A 25 14.48 5.29 -19.66
CA LEU A 25 15.85 5.25 -19.16
C LEU A 25 16.42 3.83 -19.23
N MET A 26 15.59 2.80 -19.16
CA MET A 26 16.01 1.41 -19.35
C MET A 26 16.58 1.18 -20.76
N ILE A 27 15.96 1.77 -21.78
CA ILE A 27 16.39 1.67 -23.17
C ILE A 27 17.72 2.39 -23.36
N PHE A 28 17.83 3.62 -22.84
CA PHE A 28 19.09 4.37 -22.90
C PHE A 28 20.22 3.71 -22.10
N ALA A 29 19.92 3.07 -20.98
CA ALA A 29 20.90 2.29 -20.22
C ALA A 29 21.41 1.09 -21.02
N GLY A 30 20.52 0.34 -21.68
CA GLY A 30 20.90 -0.76 -22.58
C GLY A 30 21.77 -0.28 -23.74
N LEU A 31 21.43 0.86 -24.36
CA LEU A 31 22.25 1.51 -25.39
C LEU A 31 23.60 1.95 -24.82
N GLY A 32 23.63 2.47 -23.59
CA GLY A 32 24.86 2.85 -22.89
C GLY A 32 25.80 1.67 -22.71
N ILE A 33 25.30 0.55 -22.18
CA ILE A 33 26.08 -0.70 -22.05
C ILE A 33 26.61 -1.13 -23.41
N TRP A 34 25.77 -1.15 -24.45
CA TRP A 34 26.18 -1.57 -25.78
C TRP A 34 27.28 -0.67 -26.39
N LEU A 35 27.11 0.65 -26.30
CA LEU A 35 28.09 1.62 -26.80
C LEU A 35 29.41 1.54 -26.04
N ILE A 36 29.36 1.36 -24.72
CA ILE A 36 30.55 1.16 -23.88
C ILE A 36 31.33 -0.09 -24.33
N VAL A 37 30.65 -1.22 -24.54
CA VAL A 37 31.30 -2.48 -24.89
C VAL A 37 31.83 -2.47 -26.33
N LYS A 38 31.05 -1.93 -27.27
CA LYS A 38 31.40 -1.94 -28.70
C LYS A 38 32.50 -0.96 -29.06
N ASN A 39 32.57 0.20 -28.40
CA ASN A 39 33.36 1.30 -28.91
C ASN A 39 34.83 1.23 -28.44
N HIS A 40 35.66 0.53 -29.22
CA HIS A 40 37.12 0.53 -29.08
C HIS A 40 37.73 1.94 -29.14
N GLN A 41 37.09 2.91 -29.81
CA GLN A 41 37.56 4.30 -29.86
C GLN A 41 37.27 5.08 -28.57
N ILE A 42 36.32 4.66 -27.73
CA ILE A 42 36.14 5.24 -26.38
C ILE A 42 37.33 4.90 -25.50
N LYS A 43 37.82 3.65 -25.55
CA LYS A 43 39.01 3.19 -24.83
C LYS A 43 40.28 3.97 -25.18
N ASN A 44 40.33 4.55 -26.39
CA ASN A 44 41.46 5.35 -26.89
C ASN A 44 41.23 6.87 -26.81
N SER A 45 40.02 7.31 -26.43
CA SER A 45 39.69 8.74 -26.30
C SER A 45 39.74 9.15 -24.82
N SER A 46 40.29 10.31 -24.52
CA SER A 46 40.38 10.89 -23.16
C SER A 46 39.04 11.21 -22.49
N PHE A 47 37.90 10.78 -23.05
CA PHE A 47 36.57 11.20 -22.63
C PHE A 47 36.12 10.55 -21.32
N ILE A 48 36.35 9.24 -21.13
CA ILE A 48 36.05 8.52 -19.89
C ILE A 48 37.19 7.52 -19.64
N LYS A 49 37.75 7.53 -18.42
CA LYS A 49 38.81 6.59 -18.02
C LYS A 49 38.25 5.15 -17.99
N ASN A 50 39.06 4.18 -18.43
CA ASN A 50 38.66 2.76 -18.47
C ASN A 50 38.18 2.25 -17.10
N ASP A 51 38.81 2.66 -16.01
CA ASP A 51 38.44 2.24 -14.65
C ASP A 51 37.03 2.73 -14.27
N MET A 52 36.65 3.94 -14.72
CA MET A 52 35.33 4.52 -14.48
C MET A 52 34.25 3.84 -15.31
N ILE A 53 34.59 3.42 -16.53
CA ILE A 53 33.71 2.61 -17.39
C ILE A 53 33.44 1.27 -16.71
N LEU A 54 34.49 0.58 -16.26
CA LEU A 54 34.37 -0.70 -15.58
C LEU A 54 33.55 -0.57 -14.30
N PHE A 55 33.83 0.45 -13.48
CA PHE A 55 33.04 0.75 -12.29
C PHE A 55 31.56 0.95 -12.62
N SER A 56 31.25 1.75 -13.64
CA SER A 56 29.86 2.04 -14.03
C SER A 56 29.12 0.80 -14.52
N LEU A 57 29.79 -0.11 -15.23
CA LEU A 57 29.20 -1.39 -15.66
C LEU A 57 28.93 -2.31 -14.47
N ILE A 58 29.90 -2.47 -13.57
CA ILE A 58 29.75 -3.32 -12.38
C ILE A 58 28.63 -2.78 -11.48
N PHE A 59 28.66 -1.48 -11.17
CA PHE A 59 27.64 -0.81 -10.37
C PHE A 59 26.26 -0.94 -11.03
N GLY A 60 26.20 -0.69 -12.35
CA GLY A 60 25.00 -0.80 -13.16
C GLY A 60 24.34 -2.17 -13.08
N LEU A 61 25.11 -3.22 -13.37
CA LEU A 61 24.62 -4.61 -13.39
C LEU A 61 24.25 -5.12 -12.00
N ILE A 62 25.06 -4.82 -10.97
CA ILE A 62 24.76 -5.21 -9.59
C ILE A 62 23.50 -4.50 -9.10
N GLY A 63 23.34 -3.20 -9.35
CA GLY A 63 22.15 -2.47 -8.90
C GLY A 63 20.86 -2.99 -9.53
N ILE A 64 20.87 -3.33 -10.83
CA ILE A 64 19.72 -3.96 -11.51
C ILE A 64 19.45 -5.37 -10.96
N TYR A 65 20.50 -6.14 -10.68
CA TYR A 65 20.34 -7.47 -10.10
C TYR A 65 19.72 -7.39 -8.70
N VAL A 66 20.26 -6.52 -7.84
CA VAL A 66 19.77 -6.32 -6.46
C VAL A 66 18.33 -5.81 -6.47
N SER A 67 17.96 -4.91 -7.39
CA SER A 67 16.60 -4.38 -7.47
C SER A 67 15.54 -5.42 -7.87
N SER A 68 15.93 -6.45 -8.61
CA SER A 68 15.01 -7.51 -9.03
C SER A 68 14.49 -8.36 -7.86
N ALA A 69 15.17 -8.34 -6.71
CA ALA A 69 14.79 -9.12 -5.54
C ALA A 69 13.56 -8.56 -4.83
N PHE A 70 13.52 -7.25 -4.57
CA PHE A 70 12.45 -6.58 -3.83
C PHE A 70 12.11 -5.22 -4.44
N VAL A 71 10.84 -4.84 -4.41
CA VAL A 71 10.36 -3.52 -4.87
C VAL A 71 11.11 -2.39 -4.16
N ARG A 72 11.39 -2.53 -2.85
CA ARG A 72 12.16 -1.53 -2.08
C ARG A 72 13.55 -1.24 -2.68
N LEU A 73 14.15 -2.23 -3.32
CA LEU A 73 15.50 -2.16 -3.86
C LEU A 73 15.55 -1.55 -5.27
N GLU A 74 14.41 -1.17 -5.86
CA GLU A 74 14.36 -0.40 -7.13
C GLU A 74 15.06 0.95 -7.04
N VAL A 75 15.28 1.50 -5.83
CA VAL A 75 16.15 2.67 -5.64
C VAL A 75 17.58 2.41 -6.15
N PHE A 76 18.11 1.19 -6.02
CA PHE A 76 19.41 0.82 -6.56
C PHE A 76 19.39 0.73 -8.09
N ALA A 77 18.30 0.22 -8.69
CA ALA A 77 18.11 0.30 -10.13
C ALA A 77 18.04 1.74 -10.62
N SER A 78 17.38 2.65 -9.90
CA SER A 78 17.32 4.07 -10.28
C SER A 78 18.72 4.67 -10.37
N LEU A 79 19.57 4.47 -9.37
CA LEU A 79 20.95 4.95 -9.38
C LEU A 79 21.75 4.36 -10.56
N SER A 80 21.64 3.05 -10.77
CA SER A 80 22.31 2.34 -11.87
C SER A 80 21.87 2.81 -13.26
N LEU A 81 20.56 2.93 -13.47
CA LEU A 81 19.98 3.29 -14.75
C LEU A 81 20.22 4.75 -15.09
N ILE A 82 20.21 5.67 -14.10
CA ILE A 82 20.56 7.07 -14.33
C ILE A 82 22.00 7.18 -14.85
N ILE A 83 22.96 6.48 -14.24
CA ILE A 83 24.37 6.50 -14.67
C ILE A 83 24.51 5.93 -16.09
N LEU A 84 24.01 4.72 -16.32
CA LEU A 84 24.14 4.05 -17.61
C LEU A 84 23.40 4.78 -18.74
N SER A 85 22.19 5.27 -18.46
CA SER A 85 21.38 6.08 -19.38
C SER A 85 22.10 7.37 -19.74
N SER A 86 22.68 8.07 -18.75
CA SER A 86 23.41 9.31 -18.98
C SER A 86 24.64 9.09 -19.86
N ILE A 87 25.40 8.02 -19.62
CA ILE A 87 26.54 7.66 -20.48
C ILE A 87 26.04 7.34 -21.89
N GLY A 88 25.02 6.50 -22.03
CA GLY A 88 24.45 6.13 -23.32
C GLY A 88 23.97 7.34 -24.12
N LEU A 89 23.20 8.22 -23.48
CA LEU A 89 22.68 9.44 -24.10
C LEU A 89 23.81 10.40 -24.50
N SER A 90 24.80 10.60 -23.62
CA SER A 90 25.94 11.49 -23.91
C SER A 90 26.75 11.03 -25.13
N LEU A 91 27.01 9.73 -25.23
CA LEU A 91 27.75 9.13 -26.35
C LEU A 91 26.95 9.21 -27.65
N LEU A 92 25.65 8.94 -27.57
CA LEU A 92 24.76 8.98 -28.72
C LEU A 92 24.63 10.41 -29.26
N VAL A 93 24.39 11.39 -28.39
CA VAL A 93 24.35 12.81 -28.76
C VAL A 93 25.70 13.26 -29.35
N LYS A 94 26.82 12.85 -28.75
CA LYS A 94 28.17 13.18 -29.26
C LYS A 94 28.39 12.67 -30.69
N GLU A 95 28.00 11.43 -30.98
CA GLU A 95 28.21 10.84 -32.30
C GLU A 95 27.34 11.55 -33.37
N ILE A 96 26.12 11.94 -33.03
CA ILE A 96 25.23 12.67 -33.94
C ILE A 96 25.65 14.13 -34.13
N LEU A 97 26.18 14.78 -33.09
CA LEU A 97 26.67 16.15 -33.18
C LEU A 97 28.02 16.26 -33.90
N LYS A 98 28.79 15.18 -34.00
CA LYS A 98 30.08 15.13 -34.70
C LYS A 98 29.92 15.60 -36.16
N ASN A 99 30.70 16.61 -36.54
CA ASN A 99 30.62 17.22 -37.87
C ASN A 99 31.29 16.34 -38.92
N ASN A 100 30.53 15.52 -39.64
CA ASN A 100 31.01 14.83 -40.84
C ASN A 100 30.49 15.53 -42.10
N THR A 101 31.42 16.16 -42.82
CA THR A 101 31.36 16.68 -44.20
C THR A 101 30.60 17.99 -44.49
N GLU A 102 31.31 18.92 -45.12
CA GLU A 102 30.90 20.30 -45.42
C GLU A 102 29.82 20.44 -46.52
N SER A 103 29.47 19.36 -47.22
CA SER A 103 28.72 19.46 -48.49
C SER A 103 27.18 19.50 -48.38
N LYS A 104 26.59 19.27 -47.19
CA LYS A 104 25.11 19.30 -46.98
C LYS A 104 24.69 19.91 -45.63
N LYS A 105 25.15 21.13 -45.32
CA LYS A 105 24.87 21.85 -44.05
C LYS A 105 23.39 21.84 -43.65
N PHE A 106 22.46 22.15 -44.56
CA PHE A 106 21.04 22.29 -44.22
C PHE A 106 20.36 20.94 -43.87
N LYS A 107 20.59 19.87 -44.65
CA LYS A 107 20.04 18.54 -44.35
C LYS A 107 20.61 17.96 -43.06
N ASN A 108 21.89 18.18 -42.79
CA ASN A 108 22.52 17.74 -41.55
C ASN A 108 21.94 18.48 -40.32
N LEU A 109 21.66 19.77 -40.45
CA LEU A 109 21.00 20.55 -39.40
C LEU A 109 19.61 20.00 -39.07
N ILE A 110 18.80 19.67 -40.09
CA ILE A 110 17.46 19.09 -39.89
C ILE A 110 17.53 17.74 -39.17
N ILE A 111 18.47 16.87 -39.56
CA ILE A 111 18.63 15.55 -38.91
C ILE A 111 19.02 15.72 -37.44
N LYS A 112 19.99 16.59 -37.13
CA LYS A 112 20.41 16.88 -35.75
C LYS A 112 19.27 17.42 -34.91
N PHE A 113 18.50 18.37 -35.46
CA PHE A 113 17.36 18.97 -34.75
C PHE A 113 16.25 17.94 -34.51
N SER A 114 15.85 17.18 -35.55
CA SER A 114 14.85 16.12 -35.44
C SER A 114 15.24 15.08 -34.40
N PHE A 115 16.52 14.69 -34.38
CA PHE A 115 17.04 13.75 -33.39
C PHE A 115 16.94 14.29 -31.95
N LEU A 116 17.35 15.54 -31.72
CA LEU A 116 17.28 16.17 -30.40
C LEU A 116 15.83 16.30 -29.92
N VAL A 117 14.92 16.71 -30.81
CA VAL A 117 13.48 16.75 -30.54
C VAL A 117 12.96 15.37 -30.20
N GLY A 118 13.39 14.32 -30.92
CA GLY A 118 13.04 12.94 -30.64
C GLY A 118 13.44 12.47 -29.23
N ILE A 119 14.66 12.77 -28.79
CA ILE A 119 15.08 12.49 -27.40
C ILE A 119 14.18 13.21 -26.40
N ILE A 120 13.92 14.50 -26.62
CA ILE A 120 13.11 15.31 -25.69
C ILE A 120 11.71 14.71 -25.57
N ILE A 121 11.09 14.35 -26.70
CA ILE A 121 9.78 13.69 -26.71
C ILE A 121 9.83 12.40 -25.89
N LEU A 122 10.83 11.54 -26.14
CA LEU A 122 10.99 10.27 -25.43
C LEU A 122 11.13 10.44 -23.91
N LEU A 123 11.84 11.48 -23.45
CA LEU A 123 12.00 11.79 -22.03
C LEU A 123 10.73 12.39 -21.39
N VAL A 124 9.86 13.03 -22.19
CA VAL A 124 8.58 13.61 -21.71
C VAL A 124 7.47 12.56 -21.61
N ILE A 125 7.56 11.44 -22.34
CA ILE A 125 6.56 10.35 -22.31
C ILE A 125 6.19 9.90 -20.88
N PRO A 126 7.12 9.50 -19.99
CA PRO A 126 6.75 9.00 -18.66
C PRO A 126 6.07 10.04 -17.76
N ILE A 127 6.22 11.33 -18.09
CA ILE A 127 5.59 12.45 -17.38
C ILE A 127 4.17 12.69 -17.88
N SER A 128 3.88 12.34 -19.14
CA SER A 128 2.62 12.71 -19.82
C SER A 128 1.70 11.53 -20.12
N PHE A 129 2.24 10.32 -20.27
CA PHE A 129 1.50 9.14 -20.71
C PHE A 129 1.78 7.92 -19.82
N PRO A 130 0.74 7.12 -19.50
CA PRO A 130 -0.69 7.39 -19.73
C PRO A 130 -1.21 8.52 -18.82
N SER A 131 -2.30 9.19 -19.21
CA SER A 131 -2.79 10.40 -18.51
C SER A 131 -3.13 10.16 -17.02
N ASN A 132 -3.53 8.95 -16.67
CA ASN A 132 -4.06 8.59 -15.34
C ASN A 132 -3.06 7.76 -14.51
N SER A 133 -1.92 7.38 -15.07
CA SER A 133 -0.89 6.58 -14.39
C SER A 133 0.50 6.90 -14.94
N ASN A 134 0.90 8.16 -14.79
CA ASN A 134 2.23 8.69 -15.10
C ASN A 134 2.96 9.16 -13.82
N TRP A 135 4.21 9.61 -13.98
CA TRP A 135 5.02 10.07 -12.86
C TRP A 135 4.44 11.29 -12.14
N VAL A 136 3.75 12.19 -12.86
CA VAL A 136 3.13 13.38 -12.27
C VAL A 136 1.93 13.00 -11.42
N THR A 137 1.08 12.09 -11.90
CA THR A 137 -0.07 11.62 -11.13
C THR A 137 0.37 10.84 -9.90
N ALA A 138 1.42 10.01 -10.00
CA ALA A 138 1.95 9.29 -8.84
C ALA A 138 2.57 10.22 -7.80
N ALA A 139 3.26 11.29 -8.23
CA ALA A 139 3.79 12.30 -7.32
C ALA A 139 2.70 13.13 -6.61
N LYS A 140 1.46 13.10 -7.10
CA LYS A 140 0.29 13.76 -6.48
C LYS A 140 -0.46 12.87 -5.49
N THR A 141 0.01 11.65 -5.24
CA THR A 141 -0.62 10.77 -4.24
C THR A 141 -0.63 11.47 -2.88
N PRO A 142 -1.76 11.48 -2.15
CA PRO A 142 -1.84 12.05 -0.82
C PRO A 142 -0.80 11.47 0.14
N LEU A 143 -0.44 12.26 1.16
CA LEU A 143 0.37 11.75 2.27
C LEU A 143 -0.35 10.59 2.95
N THR A 144 0.39 9.56 3.35
CA THR A 144 -0.17 8.32 3.93
C THR A 144 -1.06 8.58 5.15
N ILE A 145 -0.74 9.58 5.98
CA ILE A 145 -1.57 9.95 7.13
C ILE A 145 -2.94 10.53 6.73
N LEU A 146 -3.05 11.14 5.54
CA LEU A 146 -4.29 11.75 5.06
C LEU A 146 -5.20 10.75 4.34
N ASN A 147 -4.64 9.67 3.79
CA ASN A 147 -5.43 8.65 3.10
C ASN A 147 -5.37 7.26 3.76
N GLY A 148 -4.76 7.14 4.94
CA GLY A 148 -4.58 5.89 5.67
C GLY A 148 -3.73 4.84 4.96
N GLY A 149 -2.95 5.23 3.94
CA GLY A 149 -2.25 4.28 3.07
C GLY A 149 -3.17 3.47 2.16
N THR A 150 -4.40 3.96 1.92
CA THR A 150 -5.37 3.27 1.08
C THR A 150 -5.09 3.45 -0.41
N ALA A 151 -5.71 2.62 -1.23
CA ALA A 151 -5.75 2.75 -2.69
C ALA A 151 -6.59 3.95 -3.17
N TYR A 152 -7.34 4.60 -2.28
CA TYR A 152 -8.15 5.76 -2.62
C TYR A 152 -7.28 7.03 -2.67
N PRO A 153 -7.25 7.77 -3.79
CA PRO A 153 -6.45 8.97 -3.93
C PRO A 153 -7.15 10.20 -3.33
N VAL A 154 -7.66 10.08 -2.11
CA VAL A 154 -8.36 11.14 -1.38
C VAL A 154 -7.54 11.61 -0.18
N SER A 155 -7.67 12.88 0.18
CA SER A 155 -7.11 13.41 1.43
C SER A 155 -8.25 13.64 2.42
N THR A 156 -8.12 13.06 3.60
CA THR A 156 -9.09 13.13 4.69
C THR A 156 -8.38 13.49 5.99
N ASN A 157 -9.17 13.87 6.99
CA ASN A 157 -8.66 14.11 8.34
C ASN A 157 -8.93 12.91 9.27
N ASP A 158 -9.41 11.78 8.76
CA ASP A 158 -9.89 10.66 9.59
C ASP A 158 -8.88 10.18 10.63
N TRP A 159 -7.64 9.93 10.20
CA TRP A 159 -6.56 9.53 11.11
C TRP A 159 -6.11 10.67 12.02
N LEU A 160 -5.97 11.90 11.50
CA LEU A 160 -5.55 13.05 12.31
C LEU A 160 -6.54 13.36 13.42
N GLU A 161 -7.83 13.37 13.11
CA GLU A 161 -8.91 13.60 14.07
C GLU A 161 -8.98 12.47 15.09
N SER A 162 -8.87 11.22 14.66
CA SER A 162 -8.90 10.07 15.58
C SER A 162 -7.71 10.07 16.53
N MET A 163 -6.52 10.45 16.07
CA MET A 163 -5.34 10.60 16.95
C MET A 163 -5.52 11.77 17.93
N GLU A 164 -6.07 12.90 17.49
CA GLU A 164 -6.36 14.03 18.39
C GLU A 164 -7.44 13.65 19.42
N TRP A 165 -8.45 12.86 19.01
CA TRP A 165 -9.46 12.32 19.92
C TRP A 165 -8.81 11.45 20.99
N ILE A 166 -7.93 10.51 20.62
CA ILE A 166 -7.19 9.67 21.59
C ILE A 166 -6.44 10.55 22.58
N LYS A 167 -5.70 11.54 22.07
CA LYS A 167 -4.87 12.41 22.88
C LYS A 167 -5.66 13.23 23.90
N THR A 168 -6.87 13.65 23.55
CA THR A 168 -7.69 14.57 24.35
C THR A 168 -8.75 13.88 25.22
N ASN A 169 -9.21 12.68 24.84
CA ASN A 169 -10.33 12.00 25.49
C ASN A 169 -9.97 10.72 26.26
N THR A 170 -8.72 10.24 26.18
CA THR A 170 -8.27 9.06 26.94
C THR A 170 -7.34 9.45 28.11
N PRO A 171 -7.23 8.65 29.18
CA PRO A 171 -6.22 8.84 30.22
C PRO A 171 -4.79 8.90 29.66
N LYS A 172 -3.89 9.70 30.23
CA LYS A 172 -2.52 9.89 29.70
C LYS A 172 -1.67 8.62 29.67
N ASP A 173 -1.96 7.70 30.58
CA ASP A 173 -1.34 6.39 30.74
C ASP A 173 -2.07 5.28 30.00
N ALA A 174 -3.12 5.61 29.23
CA ALA A 174 -3.87 4.63 28.46
C ALA A 174 -2.99 3.89 27.44
N VAL A 175 -3.19 2.59 27.35
CA VAL A 175 -2.51 1.71 26.40
C VAL A 175 -3.46 1.37 25.26
N ILE A 176 -3.00 1.60 24.03
CA ILE A 176 -3.78 1.38 22.82
C ILE A 176 -3.29 0.12 22.10
N ALA A 177 -4.19 -0.83 21.90
CA ALA A 177 -3.99 -1.98 21.02
C ALA A 177 -4.32 -1.59 19.57
N SER A 178 -3.46 -1.96 18.63
CA SER A 178 -3.74 -1.81 17.21
C SER A 178 -2.89 -2.80 16.42
N TRP A 179 -3.19 -2.96 15.13
CA TRP A 179 -2.21 -3.55 14.23
C TRP A 179 -0.91 -2.71 14.21
N TRP A 180 0.22 -3.36 13.96
CA TRP A 180 1.55 -2.76 14.13
C TRP A 180 1.80 -1.58 13.17
N ASP A 181 1.14 -1.56 12.02
CA ASP A 181 1.22 -0.50 11.01
C ASP A 181 0.97 0.91 11.55
N TYR A 182 0.16 1.03 12.62
CA TYR A 182 -0.34 2.33 13.12
C TYR A 182 0.39 2.82 14.38
N GLY A 183 1.29 2.02 14.96
CA GLY A 183 1.86 2.29 16.28
C GLY A 183 2.66 3.59 16.37
N TYR A 184 3.36 3.98 15.30
CA TYR A 184 4.03 5.29 15.26
C TYR A 184 3.05 6.47 15.25
N TRP A 185 1.88 6.34 14.62
CA TRP A 185 0.88 7.41 14.65
C TRP A 185 0.26 7.56 16.04
N ILE A 186 -0.04 6.44 16.70
CA ILE A 186 -0.58 6.42 18.07
C ILE A 186 0.41 7.07 19.05
N SER A 187 1.68 6.67 18.99
CA SER A 187 2.70 7.18 19.92
C SER A 187 3.06 8.65 19.67
N THR A 188 3.14 9.08 18.40
CA THR A 188 3.57 10.45 18.07
C THR A 188 2.44 11.47 18.03
N LEU A 189 1.30 11.14 17.43
CA LEU A 189 0.15 12.04 17.28
C LEU A 189 -0.84 11.83 18.43
N GLY A 190 -1.20 10.58 18.73
CA GLY A 190 -2.10 10.24 19.84
C GLY A 190 -1.47 10.44 21.23
N GLN A 191 -0.14 10.47 21.32
CA GLN A 191 0.62 10.62 22.57
C GLN A 191 0.18 9.59 23.63
N ARG A 192 0.00 8.33 23.22
CA ARG A 192 -0.31 7.20 24.09
C ARG A 192 0.64 6.04 23.86
N ALA A 193 0.72 5.15 24.84
CA ALA A 193 1.43 3.89 24.68
C ALA A 193 0.71 3.01 23.64
N THR A 194 1.48 2.30 22.82
CA THR A 194 0.98 1.31 21.87
C THR A 194 1.60 -0.05 22.16
N ILE A 195 0.84 -1.12 21.97
CA ILE A 195 1.32 -2.49 22.22
C ILE A 195 2.39 -2.92 21.20
N ALA A 196 2.21 -2.51 19.94
CA ALA A 196 3.14 -2.79 18.86
C ALA A 196 3.34 -1.55 17.97
N ASP A 197 4.45 -1.53 17.24
CA ASP A 197 4.80 -0.46 16.31
C ASP A 197 5.47 -0.97 15.04
N ASN A 198 5.74 -0.05 14.11
CA ASN A 198 6.29 -0.37 12.80
C ASN A 198 7.73 -0.88 12.81
N SER A 199 8.43 -0.91 13.96
CA SER A 199 9.76 -1.51 14.05
C SER A 199 9.70 -3.02 13.96
N THR A 200 8.59 -3.64 14.37
CA THR A 200 8.35 -5.09 14.37
C THR A 200 9.41 -5.92 15.13
N ILE A 201 10.12 -5.30 16.07
CA ILE A 201 11.22 -5.95 16.81
C ILE A 201 10.71 -7.10 17.69
N HIS A 202 9.53 -6.96 18.29
CA HIS A 202 8.92 -7.95 19.17
C HIS A 202 7.84 -8.77 18.44
N THR A 203 8.27 -9.71 17.60
CA THR A 203 7.37 -10.53 16.77
C THR A 203 6.27 -11.25 17.55
N ASN A 204 6.59 -11.82 18.73
CA ASN A 204 5.61 -12.54 19.55
C ASN A 204 4.45 -11.63 20.00
N THR A 205 4.71 -10.33 20.21
CA THR A 205 3.65 -9.36 20.55
C THR A 205 2.70 -9.15 19.38
N ILE A 206 3.22 -9.12 18.14
CA ILE A 206 2.42 -8.99 16.93
C ILE A 206 1.61 -10.27 16.67
N GLU A 207 2.20 -11.43 16.94
CA GLU A 207 1.50 -12.72 16.90
C GLU A 207 0.35 -12.77 17.91
N ASN A 208 0.56 -12.30 19.14
CA ASN A 208 -0.51 -12.21 20.14
C ASN A 208 -1.63 -11.25 19.72
N LEU A 209 -1.30 -10.11 19.11
CA LEU A 209 -2.29 -9.19 18.54
C LEU A 209 -3.07 -9.87 17.40
N ALA A 210 -2.40 -10.63 16.53
CA ALA A 210 -3.05 -11.36 15.46
C ALA A 210 -4.03 -12.43 15.99
N LYS A 211 -3.61 -13.21 16.99
CA LYS A 211 -4.45 -14.20 17.68
C LYS A 211 -5.64 -13.53 18.38
N MET A 212 -5.41 -12.42 19.07
CA MET A 212 -6.47 -11.61 19.69
C MET A 212 -7.55 -11.19 18.68
N LEU A 213 -7.15 -10.78 17.48
CA LEU A 213 -8.08 -10.39 16.42
C LEU A 213 -8.87 -11.57 15.83
N MET A 214 -8.25 -12.76 15.74
CA MET A 214 -8.83 -13.94 15.09
C MET A 214 -9.63 -14.85 16.04
N ASN A 215 -9.38 -14.79 17.35
CA ASN A 215 -10.11 -15.58 18.34
C ASN A 215 -11.51 -15.02 18.62
N SER A 216 -12.28 -15.76 19.43
CA SER A 216 -13.62 -15.36 19.87
C SER A 216 -13.61 -14.02 20.61
N PRO A 217 -14.73 -13.28 20.63
CA PRO A 217 -14.83 -12.04 21.38
C PRO A 217 -14.40 -12.15 22.85
N GLU A 218 -14.72 -13.26 23.52
CA GLU A 218 -14.37 -13.53 24.91
C GLU A 218 -12.87 -13.77 25.09
N GLU A 219 -12.28 -14.61 24.24
CA GLU A 219 -10.84 -14.90 24.28
C GLU A 219 -10.02 -13.67 23.88
N GLY A 220 -10.41 -12.97 22.81
CA GLY A 220 -9.76 -11.74 22.36
C GLY A 220 -9.84 -10.64 23.42
N TRP A 221 -10.95 -10.52 24.13
CA TRP A 221 -11.06 -9.64 25.29
C TRP A 221 -10.10 -10.03 26.42
N GLN A 222 -10.02 -11.32 26.76
CA GLN A 222 -9.07 -11.79 27.78
C GLN A 222 -7.63 -11.47 27.38
N MET A 223 -7.27 -11.65 26.10
CA MET A 223 -5.95 -11.29 25.59
C MET A 223 -5.68 -9.78 25.67
N LEU A 224 -6.67 -8.93 25.37
CA LEU A 224 -6.56 -7.48 25.57
C LEU A 224 -6.31 -7.13 27.04
N ARG A 225 -6.98 -7.82 27.97
CA ARG A 225 -6.76 -7.67 29.42
C ARG A 225 -5.36 -8.09 29.84
N ASP A 226 -4.86 -9.22 29.32
CA ASP A 226 -3.53 -9.75 29.62
C ASP A 226 -2.43 -8.81 29.10
N MET A 227 -2.65 -8.18 27.94
CA MET A 227 -1.77 -7.14 27.38
C MET A 227 -1.98 -5.75 28.02
N GLN A 228 -2.88 -5.62 28.99
CA GLN A 228 -3.22 -4.37 29.69
C GLN A 228 -3.68 -3.25 28.74
N ALA A 229 -4.41 -3.60 27.68
CA ALA A 229 -4.99 -2.63 26.76
C ALA A 229 -6.21 -1.93 27.39
N ASP A 230 -6.30 -0.62 27.21
CA ASP A 230 -7.47 0.18 27.59
C ASP A 230 -8.39 0.44 26.39
N TYR A 231 -7.80 0.59 25.21
CA TYR A 231 -8.52 0.80 23.95
C TYR A 231 -7.94 -0.07 22.84
N VAL A 232 -8.75 -0.35 21.82
CA VAL A 232 -8.31 -1.02 20.59
C VAL A 232 -8.78 -0.25 19.35
N ILE A 233 -7.90 -0.12 18.36
CA ILE A 233 -8.19 0.53 17.08
C ILE A 233 -8.31 -0.52 15.99
N VAL A 234 -9.31 -0.32 15.14
CA VAL A 234 -9.46 -1.02 13.86
C VAL A 234 -9.66 0.01 12.76
N PHE A 235 -8.98 -0.21 11.64
CA PHE A 235 -9.04 0.64 10.46
C PHE A 235 -9.73 -0.09 9.31
N VAL A 236 -10.85 0.43 8.82
CA VAL A 236 -11.57 -0.13 7.68
C VAL A 236 -11.61 0.87 6.54
N SER A 237 -11.18 0.43 5.36
CA SER A 237 -11.33 1.19 4.13
C SER A 237 -12.40 0.62 3.22
N GLY A 238 -13.07 1.50 2.48
CA GLY A 238 -14.12 1.10 1.56
C GLY A 238 -14.68 2.27 0.77
N GLN A 239 -15.83 2.03 0.15
CA GLN A 239 -16.56 3.04 -0.58
C GLN A 239 -18.05 2.92 -0.28
N ARG A 240 -18.69 4.05 0.03
CA ARG A 240 -20.14 4.15 0.07
C ARG A 240 -20.66 4.16 -1.37
N LEU A 241 -21.57 3.25 -1.69
CA LEU A 241 -22.19 3.22 -3.01
C LEU A 241 -23.09 4.43 -3.23
N ALA A 242 -23.28 4.81 -4.50
CA ALA A 242 -24.16 5.91 -4.87
C ALA A 242 -25.66 5.55 -4.76
N VAL A 243 -25.95 4.30 -4.43
CA VAL A 243 -27.30 3.72 -4.31
C VAL A 243 -27.52 3.22 -2.89
N ASP A 244 -28.76 3.36 -2.43
CA ASP A 244 -29.22 2.77 -1.18
C ASP A 244 -30.24 1.67 -1.51
N ASN A 245 -30.42 0.69 -0.62
CA ASN A 245 -31.46 -0.32 -0.70
C ASN A 245 -32.57 0.03 0.30
N GLU A 246 -33.72 0.53 -0.18
CA GLU A 246 -34.87 0.89 0.69
C GLU A 246 -34.45 1.76 1.90
N ASP A 247 -33.64 2.80 1.63
CA ASP A 247 -33.02 3.73 2.59
C ASP A 247 -31.82 3.21 3.39
N GLN A 248 -31.41 1.95 3.18
CA GLN A 248 -30.18 1.40 3.76
C GLN A 248 -28.97 1.70 2.88
N ALA A 249 -28.01 2.46 3.42
CA ALA A 249 -26.75 2.74 2.72
C ALA A 249 -25.93 1.47 2.49
N LEU A 250 -25.42 1.33 1.27
CA LEU A 250 -24.62 0.17 0.83
C LEU A 250 -23.15 0.52 0.68
N TYR A 251 -22.28 -0.45 0.95
CA TYR A 251 -20.85 -0.27 0.99
C TYR A 251 -20.11 -1.43 0.32
N VAL A 252 -18.93 -1.14 -0.22
CA VAL A 252 -17.93 -2.15 -0.60
C VAL A 252 -16.68 -1.89 0.23
N LEU A 253 -16.23 -2.89 0.97
CA LEU A 253 -15.05 -2.80 1.83
C LEU A 253 -13.83 -3.35 1.09
N GLN A 254 -13.02 -2.44 0.56
CA GLN A 254 -11.73 -2.69 -0.06
C GLN A 254 -10.94 -1.39 0.01
N GLY A 255 -9.61 -1.47 0.03
CA GLY A 255 -8.80 -0.26 -0.11
C GLY A 255 -7.50 -0.27 0.67
N GLY A 256 -7.22 -1.28 1.49
CA GLY A 256 -5.93 -1.44 2.16
C GLY A 256 -5.93 -1.21 3.67
N GLY A 257 -7.11 -1.12 4.29
CA GLY A 257 -7.24 -1.19 5.74
C GLY A 257 -7.17 -2.63 6.25
N ASP A 258 -7.58 -2.84 7.50
CA ASP A 258 -7.58 -4.14 8.17
C ASP A 258 -8.50 -5.14 7.46
N GLU A 259 -9.53 -4.67 6.74
CA GLU A 259 -10.38 -5.50 5.90
C GLU A 259 -9.58 -6.17 4.77
N SER A 260 -8.53 -5.53 4.26
CA SER A 260 -7.68 -6.09 3.20
C SER A 260 -6.51 -6.90 3.76
N LYS A 261 -6.26 -6.81 5.08
CA LYS A 261 -5.12 -7.44 5.77
C LYS A 261 -5.48 -8.71 6.54
N LYS A 262 -6.75 -9.13 6.56
CA LYS A 262 -7.23 -10.35 7.22
C LYS A 262 -6.32 -11.56 7.01
N GLN A 263 -5.90 -11.82 5.77
CA GLN A 263 -5.01 -12.94 5.44
C GLN A 263 -3.68 -12.92 6.21
N TRP A 264 -3.15 -11.73 6.51
CA TRP A 264 -1.91 -11.57 7.26
C TRP A 264 -2.13 -11.81 8.74
N PHE A 265 -3.24 -11.31 9.30
CA PHE A 265 -3.62 -11.61 10.68
C PHE A 265 -3.75 -13.13 10.88
N ILE A 266 -4.47 -13.81 9.99
CA ILE A 266 -4.67 -15.26 10.05
C ILE A 266 -3.33 -16.02 9.96
N ARG A 267 -2.48 -15.68 8.98
CA ARG A 267 -1.18 -16.35 8.79
C ARG A 267 -0.22 -16.10 9.95
N ILE A 268 -0.22 -14.90 10.51
CA ILE A 268 0.65 -14.54 11.64
C ILE A 268 0.13 -15.17 12.94
N ALA A 269 -1.19 -15.34 13.08
CA ALA A 269 -1.80 -16.08 14.18
C ALA A 269 -1.59 -17.61 14.09
N GLU A 270 -1.04 -18.11 12.99
CA GLU A 270 -0.88 -19.54 12.67
C GLU A 270 -2.21 -20.30 12.49
N GLU A 271 -3.25 -19.58 12.08
CA GLU A 271 -4.61 -20.09 11.91
C GLU A 271 -4.89 -20.57 10.46
N PRO A 272 -5.80 -21.54 10.23
CA PRO A 272 -6.09 -22.06 8.90
C PRO A 272 -6.92 -21.09 8.06
N LEU A 273 -6.34 -20.55 6.98
CA LEU A 273 -7.00 -19.58 6.08
C LEU A 273 -8.41 -19.95 5.64
N THR A 274 -8.66 -21.22 5.31
CA THR A 274 -9.95 -21.69 4.78
C THR A 274 -11.10 -21.63 5.78
N GLN A 275 -10.81 -21.50 7.08
CA GLN A 275 -11.82 -21.32 8.11
C GLN A 275 -12.35 -19.88 8.13
N TYR A 276 -11.50 -18.90 7.83
CA TYR A 276 -11.79 -17.47 7.98
C TYR A 276 -12.04 -16.76 6.64
N LEU A 277 -11.49 -17.27 5.54
CA LEU A 277 -11.56 -16.66 4.21
C LEU A 277 -12.14 -17.62 3.18
N GLN A 278 -12.91 -17.04 2.26
CA GLN A 278 -13.40 -17.70 1.07
C GLN A 278 -12.28 -17.96 0.06
N SER A 279 -12.60 -18.66 -1.03
CA SER A 279 -11.61 -19.09 -2.03
C SER A 279 -10.90 -17.96 -2.80
N ASP A 280 -11.42 -16.73 -2.77
CA ASP A 280 -10.73 -15.54 -3.29
C ASP A 280 -9.60 -15.02 -2.39
N GLY A 281 -9.48 -15.52 -1.15
CA GLY A 281 -8.49 -15.09 -0.17
C GLY A 281 -8.70 -13.68 0.40
N ILE A 282 -9.85 -13.06 0.16
CA ILE A 282 -10.17 -11.69 0.59
C ILE A 282 -11.48 -11.65 1.37
N THR A 283 -12.50 -12.35 0.90
CA THR A 283 -13.84 -12.33 1.48
C THR A 283 -13.87 -13.17 2.75
N GLY A 284 -14.40 -12.61 3.85
CA GLY A 284 -14.55 -13.33 5.12
C GLY A 284 -15.66 -14.40 5.05
N THR A 285 -15.46 -15.54 5.70
CA THR A 285 -16.50 -16.56 5.91
C THR A 285 -17.50 -16.11 6.98
N ASP A 286 -18.61 -16.84 7.12
CA ASP A 286 -19.56 -16.60 8.22
C ASP A 286 -18.88 -16.76 9.59
N TYR A 287 -17.94 -17.70 9.71
CA TYR A 287 -17.12 -17.88 10.91
C TYR A 287 -16.30 -16.61 11.22
N PHE A 288 -15.64 -16.03 10.21
CA PHE A 288 -14.91 -14.77 10.42
C PHE A 288 -15.82 -13.66 10.99
N TRP A 289 -17.00 -13.46 10.39
CA TRP A 289 -17.90 -12.39 10.82
C TRP A 289 -18.60 -12.65 12.15
N ASN A 290 -18.90 -13.91 12.46
CA ASN A 290 -19.73 -14.27 13.61
C ASN A 290 -18.95 -14.70 14.83
N ASP A 291 -17.76 -15.25 14.66
CA ASP A 291 -17.03 -15.94 15.72
C ASP A 291 -15.67 -15.30 16.02
N THR A 292 -15.26 -14.24 15.32
CA THR A 292 -13.98 -13.55 15.58
C THR A 292 -14.18 -12.15 16.14
N LEU A 293 -13.26 -11.71 17.01
CA LEU A 293 -13.26 -10.36 17.56
C LEU A 293 -13.15 -9.31 16.44
N LEU A 294 -12.23 -9.48 15.48
CA LEU A 294 -12.07 -8.53 14.37
C LEU A 294 -13.35 -8.40 13.52
N GLY A 295 -14.00 -9.52 13.19
CA GLY A 295 -15.24 -9.52 12.43
C GLY A 295 -16.36 -8.74 13.13
N LYS A 296 -16.45 -8.84 14.46
CA LYS A 296 -17.41 -8.08 15.27
C LYS A 296 -17.02 -6.60 15.44
N MET A 297 -15.72 -6.29 15.44
CA MET A 297 -15.21 -4.92 15.52
C MET A 297 -15.38 -4.13 14.21
N PHE A 298 -15.60 -4.79 13.07
CA PHE A 298 -16.02 -4.10 11.86
C PHE A 298 -17.47 -3.63 11.99
N PRO A 299 -17.75 -2.31 11.85
CA PRO A 299 -19.11 -1.77 11.97
C PRO A 299 -19.93 -1.98 10.69
N PHE A 300 -19.77 -3.14 10.06
CA PHE A 300 -20.37 -3.54 8.80
C PHE A 300 -20.75 -5.02 8.83
N THR A 301 -21.80 -5.41 8.11
CA THR A 301 -22.20 -6.82 7.93
C THR A 301 -22.42 -7.10 6.44
N PRO A 302 -22.00 -8.27 5.92
CA PRO A 302 -22.34 -8.69 4.57
C PRO A 302 -23.86 -8.79 4.40
N LEU A 303 -24.41 -8.10 3.41
CA LEU A 303 -25.83 -8.16 3.05
C LEU A 303 -26.07 -9.15 1.90
N ALA A 304 -25.28 -9.02 0.85
CA ALA A 304 -25.42 -9.80 -0.38
C ALA A 304 -24.09 -9.84 -1.14
N TYR A 305 -24.00 -10.70 -2.14
CA TYR A 305 -22.85 -10.83 -3.02
C TYR A 305 -23.29 -10.46 -4.44
N ILE A 306 -22.51 -9.63 -5.13
CA ILE A 306 -22.82 -9.16 -6.48
C ILE A 306 -21.66 -9.44 -7.42
N ASN A 307 -21.94 -10.01 -8.59
CA ASN A 307 -20.99 -10.05 -9.69
C ASN A 307 -21.21 -8.83 -10.59
N PHE A 308 -20.30 -7.85 -10.53
CA PHE A 308 -20.39 -6.62 -11.32
C PHE A 308 -20.24 -6.81 -12.82
N GLN A 309 -19.77 -7.98 -13.29
CA GLN A 309 -19.65 -8.27 -14.72
C GLN A 309 -20.95 -8.86 -15.29
N THR A 310 -21.61 -9.74 -14.55
CA THR A 310 -22.86 -10.40 -14.98
C THR A 310 -24.12 -9.71 -14.46
N ASN A 311 -23.99 -8.79 -13.50
CA ASN A 311 -25.09 -8.17 -12.74
C ASN A 311 -25.97 -9.19 -11.98
N GLU A 312 -25.40 -10.34 -11.63
CA GLU A 312 -26.08 -11.35 -10.81
C GLU A 312 -25.87 -11.07 -9.32
N GLN A 313 -26.87 -11.42 -8.52
CA GLN A 313 -26.82 -11.33 -7.06
C GLN A 313 -26.99 -12.72 -6.42
N SER A 314 -26.35 -12.91 -5.28
CA SER A 314 -26.43 -14.13 -4.48
C SER A 314 -26.48 -13.79 -2.99
N ALA A 315 -27.24 -14.55 -2.22
CA ALA A 315 -27.27 -14.43 -0.76
C ALA A 315 -26.02 -15.02 -0.10
N THR A 316 -25.39 -16.02 -0.76
CA THR A 316 -24.17 -16.68 -0.29
C THR A 316 -23.01 -16.38 -1.24
N TYR A 317 -21.80 -16.50 -0.72
CA TYR A 317 -20.59 -16.31 -1.51
C TYR A 317 -20.56 -17.25 -2.73
N GLN A 318 -20.14 -16.70 -3.87
CA GLN A 318 -19.80 -17.45 -5.08
C GLN A 318 -18.50 -16.87 -5.67
N PRO A 319 -17.64 -17.70 -6.29
CA PRO A 319 -16.41 -17.22 -6.92
C PRO A 319 -16.68 -16.09 -7.93
N GLY A 320 -15.96 -14.98 -7.79
CA GLY A 320 -16.10 -13.79 -8.65
C GLY A 320 -17.17 -12.79 -8.20
N PHE A 321 -17.91 -13.07 -7.13
CA PHE A 321 -18.85 -12.12 -6.54
C PHE A 321 -18.16 -11.28 -5.47
N THR A 322 -18.49 -9.98 -5.43
CA THR A 322 -18.02 -9.03 -4.43
C THR A 322 -19.08 -8.85 -3.33
N PRO A 323 -18.73 -8.95 -2.05
CA PRO A 323 -19.65 -8.69 -0.96
C PRO A 323 -20.07 -7.21 -0.91
N ILE A 324 -21.35 -6.99 -0.71
CA ILE A 324 -21.97 -5.69 -0.41
C ILE A 324 -22.29 -5.68 1.08
N TYR A 325 -21.96 -4.58 1.73
CA TYR A 325 -22.07 -4.42 3.16
C TYR A 325 -23.09 -3.35 3.51
N VAL A 326 -23.62 -3.46 4.73
CA VAL A 326 -24.44 -2.45 5.38
C VAL A 326 -23.80 -2.08 6.70
N LYS A 327 -24.01 -0.83 7.15
CA LYS A 327 -23.59 -0.41 8.50
C LYS A 327 -24.31 -1.24 9.55
N ASP A 328 -23.55 -1.75 10.50
CA ASP A 328 -24.05 -2.53 11.62
C ASP A 328 -23.00 -2.55 12.73
N ILE A 329 -23.23 -1.79 13.80
CA ILE A 329 -22.30 -1.64 14.93
C ILE A 329 -22.67 -2.66 16.00
N LYS A 330 -21.79 -3.67 16.20
CA LYS A 330 -22.04 -4.77 17.15
C LYS A 330 -21.77 -4.34 18.59
N TYR A 331 -20.71 -3.57 18.79
CA TYR A 331 -20.27 -3.04 20.07
C TYR A 331 -20.61 -1.57 20.17
N THR A 332 -21.87 -1.25 20.46
CA THR A 332 -22.31 0.13 20.67
C THR A 332 -21.67 0.76 21.92
N SER A 333 -21.75 2.09 22.07
CA SER A 333 -21.23 2.79 23.25
C SER A 333 -21.82 2.28 24.57
N ASP A 334 -23.06 1.81 24.52
CA ASP A 334 -23.82 1.35 25.68
C ASP A 334 -23.80 -0.19 25.79
N SER A 335 -22.93 -0.86 25.03
CA SER A 335 -22.83 -2.32 25.03
C SER A 335 -22.29 -2.85 26.36
N ASP A 336 -22.92 -3.90 26.88
CA ASP A 336 -22.39 -4.71 27.98
C ASP A 336 -21.39 -5.78 27.50
N GLY A 337 -21.08 -5.80 26.19
CA GLY A 337 -20.14 -6.74 25.59
C GLY A 337 -18.66 -6.46 25.94
N PRO A 338 -17.73 -7.21 25.34
CA PRO A 338 -16.29 -7.09 25.63
C PRO A 338 -15.70 -5.72 25.25
N LEU A 339 -16.30 -5.01 24.30
CA LEU A 339 -15.84 -3.73 23.77
C LEU A 339 -17.00 -2.74 23.68
N ARG A 340 -16.69 -1.44 23.66
CA ARG A 340 -17.63 -0.33 23.42
C ARG A 340 -17.07 0.64 22.40
N LEU A 341 -17.78 0.90 21.30
CA LEU A 341 -17.36 1.91 20.32
C LEU A 341 -17.48 3.30 20.96
N VAL A 342 -16.35 4.00 21.08
CA VAL A 342 -16.27 5.32 21.71
C VAL A 342 -15.94 6.43 20.71
N HIS A 343 -15.38 6.09 19.54
CA HIS A 343 -15.11 7.04 18.47
C HIS A 343 -15.15 6.36 17.10
N ALA A 344 -15.70 7.05 16.12
CA ALA A 344 -15.65 6.70 14.70
C ALA A 344 -15.24 7.95 13.90
N SER A 345 -14.33 7.79 12.96
CA SER A 345 -13.85 8.92 12.16
C SER A 345 -14.91 9.47 11.19
N PRO A 346 -14.80 10.73 10.73
CA PRO A 346 -15.84 11.42 9.96
C PRO A 346 -16.29 10.70 8.68
N SER A 347 -15.38 10.04 7.96
CA SER A 347 -15.72 9.35 6.72
C SER A 347 -16.60 8.12 6.94
N PHE A 348 -16.81 7.67 8.18
CA PHE A 348 -17.82 6.66 8.45
C PHE A 348 -19.20 7.14 7.98
N ASP A 349 -19.53 8.43 8.10
CA ASP A 349 -20.77 9.04 7.62
C ASP A 349 -20.63 9.69 6.23
N ALA A 350 -19.73 9.16 5.41
CA ALA A 350 -19.48 9.65 4.06
C ALA A 350 -20.76 9.78 3.19
N GLU A 351 -20.75 10.79 2.32
CA GLU A 351 -21.79 10.99 1.32
C GLU A 351 -21.78 9.88 0.25
N LYS A 352 -22.88 9.81 -0.52
CA LYS A 352 -23.06 8.81 -1.58
C LYS A 352 -21.89 8.86 -2.58
N GLY A 353 -21.31 7.70 -2.88
CA GLY A 353 -20.21 7.55 -3.83
C GLY A 353 -18.83 7.87 -3.27
N GLN A 354 -18.71 8.37 -2.04
CA GLN A 354 -17.43 8.77 -1.46
C GLN A 354 -16.68 7.59 -0.81
N PRO A 355 -15.34 7.61 -0.82
CA PRO A 355 -14.52 6.66 -0.07
C PRO A 355 -14.71 6.81 1.45
N ILE A 356 -14.39 5.73 2.14
CA ILE A 356 -14.42 5.61 3.59
C ILE A 356 -13.01 5.23 4.05
N ILE A 357 -12.48 6.01 4.98
CA ILE A 357 -11.22 5.80 5.68
C ILE A 357 -11.59 5.74 7.16
N GLY A 358 -12.34 4.70 7.52
CA GLY A 358 -12.98 4.56 8.82
C GLY A 358 -11.97 4.11 9.88
N VAL A 359 -11.65 4.99 10.81
CA VAL A 359 -10.87 4.66 12.01
C VAL A 359 -11.85 4.54 13.17
N PHE A 360 -11.91 3.36 13.79
CA PHE A 360 -12.82 3.08 14.89
C PHE A 360 -12.03 2.74 16.14
N ILE A 361 -12.39 3.39 17.25
CA ILE A 361 -11.74 3.22 18.54
C ILE A 361 -12.76 2.63 19.50
N TYR A 362 -12.41 1.47 20.04
CA TYR A 362 -13.20 0.76 21.03
C TYR A 362 -12.53 0.84 22.39
N GLU A 363 -13.30 1.13 23.43
CA GLU A 363 -12.88 0.96 24.83
C GLU A 363 -13.00 -0.52 25.22
N VAL A 364 -12.00 -1.04 25.92
CA VAL A 364 -12.02 -2.40 26.47
C VAL A 364 -12.89 -2.40 27.73
N ASN A 365 -14.01 -3.13 27.69
CA ASN A 365 -14.93 -3.19 28.82
C ASN A 365 -14.32 -4.01 29.96
N LYS A 366 -13.77 -3.36 30.99
CA LYS A 366 -13.12 -4.03 32.12
C LYS A 366 -14.10 -4.80 33.02
N ASP A 367 -15.39 -4.50 32.91
CA ASP A 367 -16.47 -5.09 33.71
C ASP A 367 -17.19 -6.23 32.97
N PHE A 368 -16.79 -6.55 31.73
CA PHE A 368 -17.35 -7.67 30.99
C PHE A 368 -17.15 -9.00 31.74
N VAL A 369 -18.21 -9.79 31.82
CA VAL A 369 -18.20 -11.13 32.40
C VAL A 369 -18.48 -12.12 31.28
N PRO A 370 -17.49 -12.95 30.87
CA PRO A 370 -17.68 -13.94 29.83
C PRO A 370 -18.81 -14.91 30.20
N THR A 371 -19.69 -15.20 29.24
CA THR A 371 -20.65 -16.30 29.37
C THR A 371 -19.92 -17.61 29.09
N ASN A 372 -19.46 -18.26 30.16
CA ASN A 372 -18.83 -19.60 30.26
C ASN A 372 -18.56 -20.38 28.98
#